data_AF-A0A7V0ZIZ0-F1
#
_entry.id   AF-A0A7V0ZIZ0-F1
#
_cell.length_a   1.000
_cell.length_b   1.000
_cell.length_c   1.000
_cell.angle_alpha   90.00
_cell.angle_beta   90.00
_cell.angle_gamma   90.00
#
_symmetry.space_group_name_H-M   'P 1'
#
loop_
_entity.id
_entity.type
_entity.pdbx_description
1 polymer ?
#
loop_
_entity_poly.entity_id
_entity_poly.type
_entity_poly.pdbx_seq_one_letter_code
_entity_poly.pdbx_strand_id
1 'polypeptide(L)'
;MIQEIINYTKYLKENSPMVFEEGLEPSKGLHIFVELDEEGNAINFPGEKGVDWDYYDGKEISPFLKSIIPYEQESKRIGTRMDKVLDTGKVEGSKKFQIFSCSPYVLSFKKQSFELIESRLKPFFENAIKICLKEDDSITEQKVIAFKNAISLLLNKIGAFKIRTISTDLFTEEESVFESMKSDFFIHLYYKNIPFSEYVIAHQTY
;
A
#
# COMPACT_ATOMS: atom_id res chain seq x y z
N MET A 1 -2.67 -36.33 -3.23
CA MET A 1 -3.64 -35.21 -3.22
C MET A 1 -3.02 -33.85 -2.91
N ILE A 2 -2.48 -33.58 -1.71
CA ILE A 2 -1.89 -32.25 -1.42
C ILE A 2 -0.70 -31.93 -2.35
N GLN A 3 0.19 -32.89 -2.59
CA GLN A 3 1.33 -32.71 -3.51
C GLN A 3 0.88 -32.48 -4.96
N GLU A 4 -0.18 -33.15 -5.41
CA GLU A 4 -0.74 -32.97 -6.75
C GLU A 4 -1.40 -31.60 -6.91
N ILE A 5 -2.09 -31.12 -5.87
CA ILE A 5 -2.62 -29.75 -5.83
C ILE A 5 -1.48 -28.74 -5.90
N ILE A 6 -0.41 -28.91 -5.11
CA ILE A 6 0.76 -28.03 -5.16
C ILE A 6 1.39 -28.03 -6.56
N ASN A 7 1.55 -29.21 -7.16
CA ASN A 7 2.13 -29.35 -8.50
C ASN A 7 1.23 -28.73 -9.58
N TYR A 8 -0.09 -28.89 -9.46
CA TYR A 8 -1.06 -28.30 -10.38
C TYR A 8 -1.11 -26.77 -10.25
N THR A 9 -1.05 -26.23 -9.02
CA THR A 9 -0.97 -24.78 -8.80
C THR A 9 0.32 -24.20 -9.36
N LYS A 10 1.46 -24.89 -9.21
CA LYS A 10 2.72 -24.49 -9.85
C LYS A 10 2.60 -24.52 -11.37
N TYR A 11 2.04 -25.59 -11.93
CA TYR A 11 1.77 -25.72 -13.37
C TYR A 11 0.91 -24.57 -13.89
N LEU A 12 -0.18 -24.22 -13.19
CA LEU A 12 -1.02 -23.08 -13.55
C LEU A 12 -0.26 -21.76 -13.47
N LYS A 13 0.57 -21.56 -12.44
CA LYS A 13 1.34 -20.31 -12.28
C LYS A 13 2.35 -20.12 -13.42
N GLU A 14 2.93 -21.21 -13.91
CA GLU A 14 3.91 -21.20 -15.00
C GLU A 14 3.25 -21.12 -16.39
N ASN A 15 2.11 -21.79 -16.60
CA ASN A 15 1.52 -21.99 -17.93
C ASN A 15 0.24 -21.19 -18.17
N SER A 16 -0.40 -20.67 -17.13
CA SER A 16 -1.64 -19.89 -17.21
C SER A 16 -1.76 -18.91 -16.03
N PRO A 17 -0.76 -18.01 -15.83
CA PRO A 17 -0.74 -17.10 -14.67
C PRO A 17 -1.98 -16.21 -14.58
N MET A 18 -2.59 -15.87 -15.72
CA MET A 18 -3.80 -15.05 -15.81
C MET A 18 -4.97 -15.61 -14.99
N VAL A 19 -5.03 -16.92 -14.75
CA VAL A 19 -6.07 -17.55 -13.91
C VAL A 19 -6.03 -17.03 -12.46
N PHE A 20 -4.88 -16.61 -11.97
CA PHE A 20 -4.73 -16.04 -10.62
C PHE A 20 -4.98 -14.54 -10.57
N GLU A 21 -5.06 -13.88 -11.73
CA GLU A 21 -5.28 -12.44 -11.86
C GLU A 21 -6.73 -12.11 -12.24
N GLU A 22 -7.46 -13.09 -12.76
CA GLU A 22 -8.84 -12.94 -13.22
C GLU A 22 -9.78 -12.58 -12.07
N GLY A 23 -10.53 -11.49 -12.23
CA GLY A 23 -11.50 -11.00 -11.24
C GLY A 23 -10.89 -10.38 -9.98
N LEU A 24 -9.56 -10.18 -9.93
CA LEU A 24 -8.96 -9.40 -8.86
C LEU A 24 -9.27 -7.92 -9.02
N GLU A 25 -9.71 -7.30 -7.92
CA GLU A 25 -9.92 -5.87 -7.82
C GLU A 25 -9.05 -5.29 -6.72
N PRO A 26 -8.61 -4.02 -6.86
CA PRO A 26 -7.93 -3.32 -5.78
C PRO A 26 -8.91 -3.01 -4.66
N SER A 27 -8.38 -2.80 -3.45
CA SER A 27 -9.18 -2.30 -2.33
C SER A 27 -9.80 -0.94 -2.65
N LYS A 28 -10.99 -0.64 -2.15
CA LYS A 28 -11.61 0.69 -2.40
C LYS A 28 -10.84 1.76 -1.64
N GLY A 29 -10.50 2.85 -2.31
CA GLY A 29 -9.75 3.95 -1.70
C GLY A 29 -8.73 4.62 -2.61
N LEU A 30 -7.80 5.33 -1.98
CA LEU A 30 -6.74 6.10 -2.62
C LEU A 30 -5.46 5.25 -2.71
N HIS A 31 -4.94 5.09 -3.92
CA HIS A 31 -3.72 4.34 -4.21
C HIS A 31 -2.66 5.27 -4.78
N ILE A 32 -1.48 5.30 -4.16
CA ILE A 32 -0.41 6.25 -4.49
C ILE A 32 0.91 5.49 -4.59
N PHE A 33 1.59 5.59 -5.73
CA PHE A 33 3.01 5.29 -5.83
C PHE A 33 3.82 6.50 -5.34
N VAL A 34 4.70 6.25 -4.38
CA VAL A 34 5.62 7.25 -3.84
C VAL A 34 7.02 6.95 -4.39
N GLU A 35 7.55 7.92 -5.12
CA GLU A 35 8.91 7.93 -5.65
C GLU A 35 9.74 8.93 -4.87
N LEU A 36 10.91 8.49 -4.39
CA LEU A 36 11.87 9.32 -3.68
C LEU A 36 13.09 9.63 -4.57
N ASP A 37 13.65 10.83 -4.43
CA ASP A 37 14.97 11.17 -4.95
C ASP A 37 16.11 10.55 -4.10
N GLU A 38 17.36 10.82 -4.48
CA GLU A 38 18.54 10.32 -3.77
C GLU A 38 18.67 10.91 -2.35
N GLU A 39 18.09 12.09 -2.12
CA GLU A 39 18.02 12.76 -0.84
C GLU A 39 16.86 12.28 0.06
N GLY A 40 15.99 11.40 -0.46
CA GLY A 40 14.85 10.84 0.26
C GLY A 40 13.59 11.71 0.26
N ASN A 41 13.51 12.73 -0.59
CA ASN A 41 12.31 13.55 -0.78
C ASN A 41 11.40 12.95 -1.83
N ALA A 42 10.09 13.02 -1.60
CA ALA A 42 9.12 12.57 -2.57
C ALA A 42 9.02 13.52 -3.77
N ILE A 43 9.20 12.99 -4.98
CA ILE A 43 9.19 13.79 -6.23
C ILE A 43 7.83 13.77 -6.95
N ASN A 44 6.94 12.85 -6.60
CA ASN A 44 5.67 12.62 -7.28
C ASN A 44 4.45 12.67 -6.34
N PHE A 45 4.40 13.69 -5.46
CA PHE A 45 3.32 13.83 -4.47
C PHE A 45 2.72 15.25 -4.47
N PRO A 46 1.50 15.47 -5.00
CA PRO A 46 0.52 14.44 -5.36
C PRO A 46 0.78 13.73 -6.70
N GLY A 47 1.61 14.27 -7.60
CA GLY A 47 1.89 13.64 -8.90
C GLY A 47 0.68 13.64 -9.85
N GLU A 48 0.79 12.90 -10.95
CA GLU A 48 -0.23 12.85 -12.01
C GLU A 48 -1.24 11.70 -11.78
N LYS A 49 -2.54 12.01 -11.87
CA LYS A 49 -3.61 11.00 -11.75
C LYS A 49 -3.54 10.02 -12.93
N GLY A 50 -3.59 8.73 -12.63
CA GLY A 50 -3.45 7.65 -13.62
C GLY A 50 -2.00 7.30 -13.96
N VAL A 51 -1.02 7.99 -13.35
CA VAL A 51 0.42 7.70 -13.48
C VAL A 51 1.03 7.41 -12.11
N ASP A 52 0.86 8.34 -11.16
CA ASP A 52 1.40 8.24 -9.81
C ASP A 52 0.35 7.84 -8.78
N TRP A 53 -0.92 8.16 -9.03
CA TRP A 53 -2.01 7.84 -8.11
C TRP A 53 -3.35 7.67 -8.83
N ASP A 54 -4.29 6.97 -8.18
CA ASP A 54 -5.69 6.96 -8.59
C ASP A 54 -6.60 6.62 -7.39
N TYR A 55 -7.90 6.85 -7.58
CA TYR A 55 -8.95 6.59 -6.60
C TYR A 55 -9.93 5.54 -7.15
N TYR A 56 -10.13 4.46 -6.38
CA TYR A 56 -11.07 3.40 -6.73
C TYR A 56 -12.32 3.43 -5.84
N ASP A 57 -13.48 3.69 -6.43
CA ASP A 57 -14.78 3.68 -5.74
C ASP A 57 -15.52 2.33 -5.82
N GLY A 58 -14.96 1.36 -6.54
CA GLY A 58 -15.59 0.07 -6.81
C GLY A 58 -16.34 -0.04 -8.13
N LYS A 59 -16.14 0.89 -9.08
CA LYS A 59 -16.81 0.85 -10.39
C LYS A 59 -15.87 0.49 -11.54
N GLU A 60 -15.01 1.42 -11.94
CA GLU A 60 -14.11 1.24 -13.08
C GLU A 60 -12.65 1.12 -12.63
N ILE A 61 -11.95 0.13 -13.17
CA ILE A 61 -10.53 -0.11 -12.89
C ILE A 61 -9.71 0.45 -14.04
N SER A 62 -9.04 1.58 -13.77
CA SER A 62 -8.12 2.23 -14.70
C SER A 62 -6.86 1.37 -14.95
N PRO A 63 -6.08 1.64 -16.02
CA PRO A 63 -4.80 0.98 -16.23
C PRO A 63 -3.84 1.10 -15.04
N PHE A 64 -3.81 2.27 -14.38
CA PHE A 64 -3.07 2.48 -13.15
C PHE A 64 -3.54 1.51 -12.05
N LEU A 65 -4.84 1.46 -11.79
CA LEU A 65 -5.40 0.59 -10.77
C LEU A 65 -5.16 -0.90 -11.06
N LYS A 66 -5.12 -1.31 -12.34
CA LYS A 66 -4.69 -2.67 -12.70
C LYS A 66 -3.23 -2.92 -12.33
N SER A 67 -2.36 -1.94 -12.56
CA SER A 67 -0.93 -2.06 -12.26
C SER A 67 -0.62 -2.15 -10.76
N ILE A 68 -1.49 -1.63 -9.87
CA ILE A 68 -1.27 -1.72 -8.43
C ILE A 68 -1.73 -3.04 -7.81
N ILE A 69 -2.59 -3.82 -8.50
CA ILE A 69 -3.16 -5.06 -7.95
C ILE A 69 -2.05 -6.02 -7.47
N PRO A 70 -0.99 -6.31 -8.24
CA PRO A 70 0.09 -7.17 -7.78
C PRO A 70 0.76 -6.65 -6.51
N TYR A 71 1.05 -5.35 -6.43
CA TYR A 71 1.65 -4.72 -5.25
C TYR A 71 0.76 -4.81 -4.02
N GLU A 72 -0.56 -4.65 -4.19
CA GLU A 72 -1.50 -4.83 -3.10
C GLU A 72 -1.53 -6.29 -2.63
N GLN A 73 -1.56 -7.27 -3.54
CA GLN A 73 -1.56 -8.69 -3.17
C GLN A 73 -0.30 -9.07 -2.38
N GLU A 74 0.88 -8.60 -2.78
CA GLU A 74 2.15 -8.82 -2.07
C GLU A 74 2.29 -7.97 -0.78
N SER A 75 1.24 -7.25 -0.39
CA SER A 75 1.18 -6.53 0.88
C SER A 75 0.13 -7.09 1.84
N LYS A 76 -0.69 -8.05 1.40
CA LYS A 76 -1.79 -8.61 2.21
C LYS A 76 -1.24 -9.58 3.25
N ARG A 77 -1.71 -9.44 4.49
CA ARG A 77 -1.37 -10.36 5.57
C ARG A 77 -1.83 -11.79 5.28
N ILE A 78 -0.93 -12.75 5.44
CA ILE A 78 -1.21 -14.19 5.42
C ILE A 78 -1.82 -14.64 6.76
N GLY A 79 -3.15 -14.72 6.79
CA GLY A 79 -3.95 -15.22 7.91
C GLY A 79 -4.61 -14.11 8.74
N THR A 80 -5.52 -14.49 9.63
CA THR A 80 -6.39 -13.58 10.38
C THR A 80 -5.95 -13.34 11.83
N ARG A 81 -4.81 -13.88 12.24
CA ARG A 81 -4.38 -13.83 13.64
C ARG A 81 -3.70 -12.51 13.98
N MET A 82 -4.07 -11.98 15.15
CA MET A 82 -3.67 -10.66 15.65
C MET A 82 -2.20 -10.58 16.10
N ASP A 83 -1.54 -11.72 16.31
CA ASP A 83 -0.11 -11.83 16.60
C ASP A 83 0.78 -11.63 15.37
N LYS A 84 0.20 -11.68 14.16
CA LYS A 84 0.94 -11.48 12.91
C LYS A 84 0.98 -10.02 12.44
N VAL A 85 0.41 -9.08 13.19
CA VAL A 85 0.37 -7.68 12.75
C VAL A 85 1.69 -6.98 13.08
N LEU A 86 2.18 -6.20 12.13
CA LEU A 86 3.50 -5.57 12.23
C LEU A 86 3.47 -4.26 13.01
N ASP A 87 2.32 -3.60 13.18
CA ASP A 87 2.19 -2.37 13.99
C ASP A 87 2.00 -2.65 15.50
N THR A 88 2.51 -3.80 15.96
CA THR A 88 2.49 -4.24 17.35
C THR A 88 3.39 -3.35 18.21
N GLY A 89 2.74 -2.48 18.98
CA GLY A 89 3.38 -1.58 19.94
C GLY A 89 2.34 -0.98 20.89
N LYS A 90 2.73 -0.72 22.15
CA LYS A 90 1.88 0.04 23.07
C LYS A 90 1.85 1.49 22.58
N VAL A 91 0.75 1.88 21.94
CA VAL A 91 0.43 3.28 21.65
C VAL A 91 -0.67 3.70 22.61
N GLU A 92 -0.41 4.77 23.35
CA GLU A 92 -1.36 5.34 24.29
C GLU A 92 -2.64 5.78 23.53
N GLY A 93 -3.81 5.39 24.03
CA GLY A 93 -5.10 5.70 23.39
C GLY A 93 -5.58 4.73 22.30
N SER A 94 -4.85 3.67 21.95
CA SER A 94 -5.30 2.72 20.92
C SER A 94 -5.00 1.25 21.22
N LYS A 95 -6.05 0.45 21.42
CA LYS A 95 -6.01 -1.02 21.58
C LYS A 95 -6.09 -1.81 20.27
N LYS A 96 -6.21 -1.12 19.12
CA LYS A 96 -6.44 -1.75 17.81
C LYS A 96 -5.30 -1.44 16.85
N PHE A 97 -4.85 -2.46 16.14
CA PHE A 97 -3.97 -2.34 14.98
C PHE A 97 -4.66 -1.54 13.87
N GLN A 98 -3.91 -0.68 13.20
CA GLN A 98 -4.39 0.27 12.21
C GLN A 98 -3.77 0.07 10.83
N ILE A 99 -2.59 -0.56 10.77
CA ILE A 99 -1.91 -0.84 9.51
C ILE A 99 -2.25 -2.25 9.03
N PHE A 100 -2.63 -2.35 7.76
CA PHE A 100 -3.17 -3.56 7.14
C PHE A 100 -2.17 -4.27 6.22
N SER A 101 -1.03 -3.66 5.94
CA SER A 101 0.04 -4.23 5.13
C SER A 101 0.97 -5.13 5.95
N CYS A 102 1.61 -6.09 5.27
CA CYS A 102 2.68 -6.94 5.80
C CYS A 102 4.05 -6.66 5.16
N SER A 103 4.13 -5.70 4.23
CA SER A 103 5.33 -5.40 3.46
C SER A 103 6.02 -4.12 3.95
N PRO A 104 7.36 -4.07 4.05
CA PRO A 104 8.10 -2.85 4.37
C PRO A 104 8.04 -1.79 3.27
N TYR A 105 7.45 -2.11 2.11
CA TYR A 105 7.35 -1.22 0.95
C TYR A 105 5.94 -0.67 0.74
N VAL A 106 5.01 -0.98 1.65
CA VAL A 106 3.62 -0.52 1.57
C VAL A 106 3.12 -0.09 2.93
N LEU A 107 2.59 1.13 3.00
CA LEU A 107 1.73 1.54 4.10
C LEU A 107 0.27 1.47 3.65
N SER A 108 -0.55 0.70 4.35
CA SER A 108 -1.98 0.57 4.04
C SER A 108 -2.82 0.70 5.29
N PHE A 109 -3.82 1.58 5.28
CA PHE A 109 -4.73 1.79 6.40
C PHE A 109 -6.07 2.37 5.96
N LYS A 110 -7.08 2.34 6.81
CA LYS A 110 -8.40 2.94 6.51
C LYS A 110 -8.43 4.42 6.88
N LYS A 111 -9.19 5.25 6.15
CA LYS A 111 -9.33 6.70 6.43
C LYS A 111 -9.62 6.98 7.91
N GLN A 112 -10.55 6.26 8.52
CA GLN A 112 -10.91 6.42 9.94
C GLN A 112 -9.74 6.27 10.93
N SER A 113 -8.65 5.63 10.50
CA SER A 113 -7.46 5.37 11.30
C SER A 113 -6.38 6.44 11.14
N PHE A 114 -6.57 7.41 10.24
CA PHE A 114 -5.55 8.38 9.80
C PHE A 114 -4.81 9.07 10.95
N GLU A 115 -5.55 9.62 11.92
CA GLU A 115 -4.99 10.32 13.10
C GLU A 115 -4.07 9.45 13.97
N LEU A 116 -4.18 8.13 13.87
CA LEU A 116 -3.37 7.19 14.66
C LEU A 116 -2.16 6.68 13.90
N ILE A 117 -2.05 6.91 12.58
CA ILE A 117 -1.05 6.25 11.74
C ILE A 117 0.37 6.68 12.07
N GLU A 118 0.60 7.97 12.34
CA GLU A 118 1.94 8.48 12.63
C GLU A 118 2.59 7.74 13.81
N SER A 119 1.83 7.54 14.89
CA SER A 119 2.27 6.78 16.07
C SER A 119 2.56 5.30 15.80
N ARG A 120 2.04 4.76 14.69
CA ARG A 120 2.17 3.35 14.27
C ARG A 120 3.28 3.12 13.27
N LEU A 121 3.80 4.18 12.62
CA LEU A 121 4.86 4.04 11.61
C LEU A 121 6.10 3.37 12.18
N LYS A 122 6.61 3.85 13.32
CA LYS A 122 7.83 3.30 13.93
C LYS A 122 7.72 1.79 14.23
N PRO A 123 6.77 1.32 15.06
CA PRO A 123 6.68 -0.11 15.35
C PRO A 123 6.41 -0.95 14.10
N PHE A 124 5.60 -0.44 13.16
CA PHE A 124 5.33 -1.12 11.89
C PHE A 124 6.60 -1.37 11.07
N PHE A 125 7.35 -0.32 10.76
CA PHE A 125 8.53 -0.42 9.91
C PHE A 125 9.68 -1.18 10.59
N GLU A 126 9.87 -1.03 11.91
CA GLU A 126 10.88 -1.81 12.65
C GLU A 126 10.59 -3.32 12.58
N ASN A 127 9.33 -3.71 12.78
CA ASN A 127 8.94 -5.11 12.68
C ASN A 127 8.99 -5.62 11.22
N ALA A 128 8.55 -4.81 10.25
CA ALA A 128 8.59 -5.17 8.84
C ALA A 128 10.03 -5.37 8.34
N ILE A 129 10.96 -4.49 8.71
CA ILE A 129 12.39 -4.64 8.41
C ILE A 129 12.92 -5.96 8.99
N LYS A 130 12.69 -6.18 10.28
CA LYS A 130 13.20 -7.36 10.99
C LYS A 130 12.67 -8.68 10.44
N ILE A 131 11.40 -8.72 10.02
CA ILE A 131 10.75 -9.95 9.57
C ILE A 131 10.98 -10.18 8.08
N CYS A 132 10.89 -9.13 7.26
CA CYS A 132 10.80 -9.28 5.81
C CYS A 132 12.12 -9.08 5.07
N LEU A 133 13.08 -8.36 5.65
CA LEU A 133 14.38 -8.12 5.03
C LEU A 133 15.40 -9.17 5.48
N LYS A 134 16.39 -9.42 4.61
CA LYS A 134 17.54 -10.28 4.93
C LYS A 134 18.46 -9.56 5.92
N GLU A 135 19.07 -10.29 6.85
CA GLU A 135 19.89 -9.73 7.95
C GLU A 135 21.05 -8.83 7.50
N ASP A 136 21.51 -8.95 6.25
CA ASP A 136 22.65 -8.18 5.70
C ASP A 136 22.26 -7.20 4.57
N ASP A 137 20.97 -6.96 4.31
CA ASP A 137 20.53 -6.05 3.23
C ASP A 137 20.44 -4.58 3.69
N SER A 138 21.60 -4.02 4.03
CA SER A 138 21.72 -2.65 4.54
C SER A 138 21.24 -1.58 3.55
N ILE A 139 21.36 -1.82 2.23
CA ILE A 139 20.92 -0.87 1.20
C ILE A 139 19.40 -0.80 1.19
N THR A 140 18.71 -1.94 1.16
CA THR A 140 17.25 -1.98 1.17
C THR A 140 16.71 -1.46 2.49
N GLU A 141 17.35 -1.77 3.62
CA GLU A 141 16.98 -1.22 4.92
C GLU A 141 17.03 0.31 4.92
N GLN A 142 18.12 0.92 4.42
CA GLN A 142 18.24 2.37 4.31
C GLN A 142 17.13 2.98 3.44
N LYS A 143 16.80 2.34 2.31
CA LYS A 143 15.69 2.77 1.44
C LYS A 143 14.35 2.73 2.17
N VAL A 144 14.08 1.69 2.96
CA VAL A 144 12.84 1.57 3.75
C VAL A 144 12.79 2.62 4.85
N ILE A 145 13.92 2.90 5.51
CA ILE A 145 14.01 3.96 6.52
C ILE A 145 13.73 5.33 5.90
N ALA A 146 14.29 5.62 4.72
CA ALA A 146 14.01 6.84 3.97
C ALA A 146 12.51 6.95 3.64
N PHE A 147 11.91 5.85 3.17
CA PHE A 147 10.47 5.79 2.89
C PHE A 147 9.60 6.03 4.13
N LYS A 148 9.90 5.40 5.26
CA LYS A 148 9.23 5.67 6.54
C LYS A 148 9.27 7.15 6.91
N ASN A 149 10.45 7.77 6.79
CA ASN A 149 10.63 9.18 7.16
C ASN A 149 9.88 10.11 6.20
N ALA A 150 9.86 9.80 4.90
CA ALA A 150 9.09 10.54 3.90
C ALA A 150 7.59 10.46 4.21
N ILE A 151 7.07 9.27 4.54
CA ILE A 151 5.64 9.07 4.87
C ILE A 151 5.14 10.04 5.94
N SER A 152 5.90 10.26 7.03
CA SER A 152 5.50 11.19 8.09
C SER A 152 5.18 12.58 7.54
N LEU A 153 5.94 13.06 6.55
CA LEU A 153 5.70 14.34 5.89
C LEU A 153 4.55 14.28 4.87
N LEU A 154 4.43 13.15 4.16
CA LEU A 154 3.43 12.95 3.11
C LEU A 154 2.01 12.84 3.67
N LEU A 155 1.83 12.27 4.86
CA LEU A 155 0.52 12.18 5.51
C LEU A 155 -0.11 13.57 5.67
N ASN A 156 0.67 14.60 6.04
CA ASN A 156 0.20 15.98 6.15
C ASN A 156 -0.25 16.61 4.81
N LYS A 157 0.11 15.98 3.68
CA LYS A 157 -0.21 16.43 2.33
C LYS A 157 -1.30 15.59 1.66
N ILE A 158 -1.92 14.64 2.38
CA ILE A 158 -2.90 13.70 1.79
C ILE A 158 -4.14 14.41 1.21
N GLY A 159 -4.46 15.62 1.66
CA GLY A 159 -5.54 16.43 1.09
C GLY A 159 -5.23 17.04 -0.29
N ALA A 160 -4.00 16.90 -0.79
CA ALA A 160 -3.57 17.47 -2.07
C ALA A 160 -4.08 16.67 -3.30
N PHE A 161 -4.53 15.43 -3.10
CA PHE A 161 -5.08 14.60 -4.18
C PHE A 161 -6.50 15.04 -4.49
N LYS A 162 -6.72 15.64 -5.67
CA LYS A 162 -8.01 16.19 -6.07
C LYS A 162 -8.57 15.54 -7.32
N ILE A 163 -9.88 15.35 -7.34
CA ILE A 163 -10.63 14.92 -8.52
C ILE A 163 -11.59 16.03 -8.96
N ARG A 164 -11.81 16.11 -10.27
CA ARG A 164 -12.81 17.00 -10.85
C ARG A 164 -14.19 16.37 -10.67
N THR A 165 -15.08 17.08 -9.99
CA THR A 165 -16.48 16.74 -9.89
C THR A 165 -17.29 17.72 -10.75
N ILE A 166 -18.24 17.17 -11.51
CA ILE A 166 -19.17 17.99 -12.30
C ILE A 166 -20.28 18.43 -11.33
N SER A 167 -20.29 19.71 -10.96
CA SER A 167 -21.40 20.28 -10.20
C SER A 167 -22.59 20.52 -11.12
N THR A 168 -23.79 20.62 -10.55
CA THR A 168 -25.04 20.87 -11.27
C THR A 168 -25.05 22.19 -12.05
N ASP A 169 -24.11 23.10 -11.79
CA ASP A 169 -24.12 24.48 -12.30
C ASP A 169 -23.08 24.77 -13.40
N LEU A 170 -22.69 23.78 -14.22
CA LEU A 170 -21.72 23.93 -15.33
C LEU A 170 -20.27 24.30 -14.92
N PHE A 171 -20.00 24.46 -13.62
CA PHE A 171 -18.66 24.68 -13.09
C PHE A 171 -18.04 23.36 -12.64
N THR A 172 -16.79 23.13 -13.03
CA THR A 172 -16.01 21.99 -12.53
C THR A 172 -15.33 22.42 -11.23
N GLU A 173 -15.63 21.74 -10.13
CA GLU A 173 -14.93 21.95 -8.86
C GLU A 173 -13.88 20.85 -8.67
N GLU A 174 -12.78 21.20 -8.00
CA GLU A 174 -11.77 20.23 -7.58
C GLU A 174 -11.98 19.89 -6.12
N GLU A 175 -12.36 18.64 -5.86
CA GLU A 175 -12.61 18.13 -4.52
C GLU A 175 -11.45 17.23 -4.07
N SER A 176 -11.04 17.35 -2.80
CA SER A 176 -10.07 16.43 -2.19
C SER A 176 -10.65 15.02 -2.11
N VAL A 177 -9.92 14.03 -2.65
CA VAL A 177 -10.26 12.61 -2.54
C VAL A 177 -10.29 12.18 -1.08
N PHE A 178 -9.32 12.65 -0.29
CA PHE A 178 -9.24 12.28 1.12
C PHE A 178 -10.47 12.76 1.88
N GLU A 179 -10.96 13.97 1.62
CA GLU A 179 -12.15 14.51 2.29
C GLU A 179 -13.44 13.80 1.85
N SER A 180 -13.57 13.52 0.56
CA SER A 180 -14.81 12.96 -0.02
C SER A 180 -14.96 11.44 0.15
N MET A 181 -13.86 10.70 0.29
CA MET A 181 -13.92 9.24 0.39
C MET A 181 -14.52 8.77 1.74
N LYS A 182 -15.11 7.57 1.72
CA LYS A 182 -15.75 6.97 2.90
C LYS A 182 -14.73 6.63 3.99
N SER A 183 -15.17 6.60 5.25
CA SER A 183 -14.31 6.35 6.41
C SER A 183 -13.66 4.96 6.42
N ASP A 184 -14.31 3.98 5.79
CA ASP A 184 -13.85 2.60 5.71
C ASP A 184 -12.97 2.29 4.49
N PHE A 185 -12.79 3.26 3.59
CA PHE A 185 -11.92 3.16 2.41
C PHE A 185 -10.45 3.26 2.81
N PHE A 186 -9.61 2.64 2.00
CA PHE A 186 -8.18 2.55 2.26
C PHE A 186 -7.38 3.72 1.69
N ILE A 187 -6.21 3.91 2.27
CA ILE A 187 -5.13 4.72 1.73
C ILE A 187 -3.94 3.78 1.62
N HIS A 188 -3.43 3.64 0.41
CA HIS A 188 -2.26 2.84 0.10
C HIS A 188 -1.13 3.72 -0.44
N LEU A 189 0.02 3.64 0.21
CA LEU A 189 1.27 4.29 -0.21
C LEU A 189 2.26 3.19 -0.55
N TYR A 190 2.59 3.03 -1.83
CA TYR A 190 3.50 2.02 -2.36
C TYR A 190 4.85 2.65 -2.70
N TYR A 191 5.95 2.06 -2.25
CA TYR A 191 7.28 2.58 -2.53
C TYR A 191 7.79 2.20 -3.93
N LYS A 192 7.72 3.15 -4.87
CA LYS A 192 7.99 2.96 -6.30
C LYS A 192 9.46 2.64 -6.61
N ASN A 193 10.41 3.13 -5.81
CA ASN A 193 11.86 2.90 -6.04
C ASN A 193 12.30 1.45 -5.77
N ILE A 194 11.41 0.59 -5.25
CA ILE A 194 11.69 -0.81 -4.97
C ILE A 194 11.12 -1.69 -6.10
N PRO A 195 11.94 -2.57 -6.70
CA PRO A 195 11.44 -3.44 -7.77
C PRO A 195 10.42 -4.43 -7.21
N PHE A 196 9.44 -4.79 -8.03
CA PHE A 196 8.34 -5.68 -7.62
C PHE A 196 8.82 -7.05 -7.11
N SER A 197 9.98 -7.54 -7.56
CA SER A 197 10.58 -8.78 -7.05
C SER A 197 10.83 -8.74 -5.55
N GLU A 198 11.19 -7.59 -4.98
CA GLU A 198 11.41 -7.44 -3.54
C GLU A 198 10.10 -7.50 -2.76
N TYR A 199 8.99 -7.00 -3.33
CA TYR A 199 7.66 -7.17 -2.73
C TYR A 199 7.31 -8.65 -2.56
N VAL A 200 7.55 -9.44 -3.60
CA VAL A 200 7.33 -10.89 -3.58
C VAL A 200 8.21 -11.58 -2.53
N ILE A 201 9.49 -11.21 -2.44
CA ILE A 201 10.42 -11.77 -1.44
C ILE A 201 9.97 -11.41 -0.02
N ALA A 202 9.63 -10.14 0.22
CA ALA A 202 9.17 -9.68 1.53
C ALA A 202 7.90 -10.42 1.96
N HIS A 203 6.92 -10.60 1.06
CA HIS A 203 5.68 -11.31 1.35
C HIS A 203 5.89 -12.81 1.60
N GLN A 204 6.82 -13.45 0.89
CA GLN A 204 7.17 -14.86 1.14
C GLN A 204 7.88 -15.08 2.47
N THR A 205 8.56 -14.06 2.99
CA THR A 205 9.31 -14.13 4.25
C THR A 205 8.40 -13.88 5.46
N TYR A 206 7.33 -13.09 5.29
CA TYR A 206 6.30 -12.81 6.28
C TYR A 206 5.41 -14.03 6.62
#